data_AF-M1V7Z2-F1
#
_entry.id   AF-M1V7Z2-F1
#
_cell.length_a   1.000
_cell.length_b   1.000
_cell.length_c   1.000
_cell.angle_alpha   90.00
_cell.angle_beta   90.00
_cell.angle_gamma   90.00
#
_symmetry.space_group_name_H-M   'P 1'
#
loop_
_entity.id
_entity.type
_entity.pdbx_description
1 polymer ?
#
loop_
_entity_poly.entity_id
_entity_poly.type
_entity_poly.pdbx_seq_one_letter_code
_entity_poly.pdbx_strand_id
1 'polypeptide(L)'
;MLPSTFGCVTRPPKVLALVLVLVFLVWTYFSASFLCSSGFWAFSSRLSAGSSDKHVLSAGLCRSTLLDTVENISRSHVEQAQGSSYPYLFPPIIHQIWLGNRPFPSSFSRSQESFRTKNPDMYYALWRDNDIACLIRRFYPVLAPVYAKITRVATTSDLARYLVLYVFGGFYSDTDTVCLQPIRKWPMLEGTQAMVGLEAEFSHVPNWQDMIVVRQIQVSVWTLASTPLHPLFGSAIHGIFVNCTRLSREKLEGMDVMEVAGPGYFTDTVFHYMHAFGAGYANLSGLSRPTLFGDLLVQPLHVFRWEGRGPEEEACIQHLFGQSWRWR
;
A
#
# COMPACT_ATOMS: atom_id res chain seq x y z
N MET A 1 29.93 -51.80 51.02
CA MET A 1 28.86 -52.19 50.07
C MET A 1 28.62 -51.01 49.14
N LEU A 2 29.01 -51.14 47.87
CA LEU A 2 28.66 -50.22 46.80
C LEU A 2 27.32 -50.67 46.16
N PRO A 3 26.47 -49.74 45.71
CA PRO A 3 25.60 -50.00 44.56
C PRO A 3 25.89 -48.94 43.47
N SER A 4 26.48 -49.36 42.35
CA SER A 4 25.80 -49.76 41.10
C SER A 4 25.25 -48.57 40.30
N THR A 5 26.06 -48.12 39.34
CA THR A 5 25.72 -47.20 38.26
C THR A 5 24.77 -47.86 37.26
N PHE A 6 23.58 -47.29 37.04
CA PHE A 6 22.76 -47.53 35.84
C PHE A 6 22.82 -46.28 34.94
N GLY A 7 23.37 -46.46 33.74
CA GLY A 7 23.37 -45.45 32.69
C GLY A 7 21.99 -45.35 32.05
N CYS A 8 21.40 -44.15 32.07
CA CYS A 8 20.23 -43.81 31.28
C CYS A 8 20.71 -43.02 30.05
N VAL A 9 20.72 -43.67 28.88
CA VAL A 9 20.88 -42.98 27.59
C VAL A 9 19.54 -42.30 27.29
N THR A 10 19.42 -41.03 27.65
CA THR A 10 18.25 -40.22 27.29
C THR A 10 18.32 -39.86 25.81
N ARG A 11 17.39 -40.40 25.01
CA ARG A 11 17.15 -39.91 23.64
C ARG A 11 16.87 -38.40 23.70
N PRO A 12 17.42 -37.58 22.77
CA PRO A 12 17.15 -36.14 22.78
C PRO A 12 15.64 -35.89 22.64
N PRO A 13 15.08 -34.90 23.34
CA PRO A 13 13.66 -34.59 23.28
C PRO A 13 13.26 -34.28 21.84
N LYS A 14 12.10 -34.79 21.41
CA LYS A 14 11.54 -34.62 20.05
C LYS A 14 11.53 -33.16 19.56
N VAL A 15 11.56 -32.20 20.50
CA VAL A 15 11.67 -30.76 20.25
C VAL A 15 13.01 -30.37 19.61
N LEU A 16 14.14 -30.99 20.01
CA LEU A 16 15.46 -30.66 19.46
C LEU A 16 15.60 -31.13 18.02
N ALA A 17 15.02 -32.28 17.67
CA ALA A 17 14.97 -32.77 16.30
C ALA A 17 14.12 -31.84 15.40
N LEU A 18 13.01 -31.31 15.93
CA LEU A 18 12.15 -30.37 15.19
C LEU A 18 12.87 -29.03 14.92
N VAL A 19 13.62 -28.52 15.90
CA VAL A 19 14.41 -27.29 15.75
C VAL A 19 15.52 -27.48 14.72
N LEU A 20 16.23 -28.61 14.74
CA LEU A 20 17.29 -28.89 13.77
C LEU A 20 16.74 -29.03 12.34
N VAL A 21 15.54 -29.63 12.17
CA VAL A 21 14.88 -29.70 10.86
C VAL A 21 14.46 -28.31 10.37
N LEU A 22 13.93 -27.45 11.24
CA LEU A 22 13.57 -26.07 10.87
C LEU A 22 14.79 -25.23 10.49
N VAL A 23 15.89 -25.33 11.25
CA VAL A 23 17.14 -24.64 10.92
C VAL A 23 17.70 -25.14 9.58
N PHE A 24 17.65 -26.45 9.32
CA PHE A 24 18.09 -27.01 8.04
C PHE A 24 17.22 -26.54 6.87
N LEU A 25 15.89 -26.51 7.02
CA LEU A 25 14.98 -26.02 5.98
C LEU A 25 15.21 -24.54 5.67
N VAL A 26 15.37 -23.70 6.70
CA VAL A 26 15.71 -22.27 6.52
C VAL A 26 17.07 -22.13 5.82
N TRP A 27 18.08 -22.90 6.23
CA TRP A 27 19.40 -22.86 5.59
C TRP A 27 19.37 -23.30 4.12
N THR A 28 18.62 -24.36 3.79
CA THR A 28 18.47 -24.80 2.39
C THR A 28 17.71 -23.78 1.54
N TYR A 29 16.71 -23.09 2.10
CA TYR A 29 15.98 -22.02 1.41
C TYR A 29 16.90 -20.84 1.08
N PHE A 30 17.67 -20.36 2.05
CA PHE A 30 18.61 -19.24 1.82
C PHE A 30 19.79 -19.61 0.91
N SER A 31 20.26 -20.86 0.96
CA SER A 31 21.35 -21.34 0.09
C SER A 31 20.89 -21.52 -1.37
N ALA A 32 19.65 -21.94 -1.59
CA ALA A 32 19.06 -22.05 -2.93
C ALA A 32 18.84 -20.67 -3.58
N SER A 33 18.51 -19.65 -2.80
CA SER A 33 18.41 -18.26 -3.29
C SER A 33 19.76 -17.68 -3.73
N PHE A 34 20.87 -18.16 -3.17
CA PHE A 34 22.23 -17.67 -3.49
C PHE A 34 22.84 -18.31 -4.76
N LEU A 35 22.37 -19.49 -5.17
CA LEU A 35 22.86 -20.18 -6.37
C LEU A 35 22.09 -19.81 -7.64
N CYS A 36 20.94 -19.14 -7.53
CA CYS A 36 20.13 -18.72 -8.67
C CYS A 36 20.54 -17.34 -9.24
N SER A 37 21.43 -16.60 -8.56
CA SER A 37 21.82 -15.22 -8.92
C SER A 37 23.07 -15.12 -9.80
N SER A 38 23.73 -16.23 -10.15
CA SER A 38 25.03 -16.19 -10.85
C SER A 38 25.01 -16.61 -12.32
N GLY A 39 23.86 -16.64 -13.00
CA GLY A 39 23.85 -17.07 -14.40
C GLY A 39 22.69 -16.57 -15.22
N PHE A 40 22.72 -15.33 -15.69
CA PHE A 40 22.10 -14.93 -16.97
C PHE A 40 22.77 -13.65 -17.48
N TRP A 41 23.78 -13.82 -18.33
CA TRP A 41 24.37 -12.75 -19.15
C TRP A 41 23.69 -12.69 -20.51
N ALA A 42 23.47 -11.44 -20.96
CA ALA A 42 23.31 -10.98 -22.34
C ALA A 42 22.06 -11.38 -23.15
N PHE A 43 21.11 -10.44 -23.24
CA PHE A 43 20.47 -10.13 -24.53
C PHE A 43 20.06 -8.64 -24.56
N SER A 44 20.83 -7.82 -25.27
CA SER A 44 20.45 -6.43 -25.56
C SER A 44 19.68 -6.38 -26.88
N SER A 45 18.38 -6.12 -26.84
CA SER A 45 17.65 -5.69 -28.02
C SER A 45 17.38 -4.19 -27.92
N ARG A 46 18.10 -3.40 -28.74
CA ARG A 46 17.75 -2.01 -29.04
C ARG A 46 16.39 -1.99 -29.73
N LEU A 47 15.42 -1.31 -29.13
CA LEU A 47 14.22 -0.84 -29.83
C LEU A 47 14.19 0.68 -29.72
N SER A 48 14.33 1.35 -30.86
CA SER A 48 14.02 2.77 -31.00
C SER A 48 12.51 2.94 -30.99
N ALA A 49 11.99 3.67 -30.00
CA ALA A 49 10.61 4.12 -29.98
C ALA A 49 10.59 5.64 -30.20
N GLY A 50 9.84 6.04 -31.24
CA GLY A 50 9.60 7.43 -31.60
C GLY A 50 8.93 8.22 -30.48
N SER A 51 9.20 9.52 -30.54
CA SER A 51 8.75 10.58 -29.64
C SER A 51 7.23 10.76 -29.61
N SER A 52 6.58 10.45 -28.46
CA SER A 52 5.70 11.38 -27.71
C SER A 52 5.00 10.80 -26.46
N ASP A 53 4.99 9.49 -26.19
CA ASP A 53 4.25 8.91 -25.03
C ASP A 53 5.10 7.94 -24.19
N LYS A 54 6.09 8.45 -23.43
CA LYS A 54 6.96 7.60 -22.59
C LYS A 54 6.42 7.30 -21.18
N HIS A 55 5.29 7.90 -20.77
CA HIS A 55 4.90 7.98 -19.34
C HIS A 55 3.54 7.35 -18.98
N VAL A 56 2.81 6.78 -19.95
CA VAL A 56 1.51 6.16 -19.70
C VAL A 56 1.59 4.66 -19.94
N LEU A 57 1.33 3.89 -18.89
CA LEU A 57 1.24 2.44 -18.97
C LEU A 57 -0.25 2.05 -19.05
N SER A 58 -0.67 1.44 -20.15
CA SER A 58 -2.01 0.88 -20.33
C SER A 58 -1.95 -0.59 -20.74
N ALA A 59 -2.89 -1.40 -20.26
CA ALA A 59 -2.90 -2.85 -20.42
C ALA A 59 -3.97 -3.33 -21.39
N GLY A 60 -3.59 -4.25 -22.29
CA GLY A 60 -4.47 -5.16 -23.02
C GLY A 60 -4.30 -6.59 -22.49
N LEU A 61 -5.38 -7.38 -22.56
CA LEU A 61 -5.54 -8.78 -22.11
C LEU A 61 -4.25 -9.57 -21.83
N CYS A 62 -4.00 -9.87 -20.55
CA CYS A 62 -3.00 -10.82 -20.03
C CYS A 62 -1.72 -10.95 -20.88
N ARG A 63 -1.02 -9.84 -21.09
CA ARG A 63 0.43 -9.83 -21.27
C ARG A 63 1.00 -8.91 -20.23
N SER A 64 2.06 -9.38 -19.60
CA SER A 64 2.68 -8.92 -18.36
C SER A 64 3.28 -7.50 -18.39
N THR A 65 2.93 -6.64 -19.35
CA THR A 65 3.64 -5.37 -19.58
C THR A 65 3.49 -4.39 -18.41
N LEU A 66 2.28 -4.07 -17.95
CA LEU A 66 2.12 -3.12 -16.84
C LEU A 66 2.79 -3.64 -15.57
N LEU A 67 2.51 -4.89 -15.19
CA LEU A 67 3.05 -5.50 -13.98
C LEU A 67 4.58 -5.58 -14.02
N ASP A 68 5.16 -6.09 -15.11
CA ASP A 68 6.61 -6.19 -15.28
C ASP A 68 7.26 -4.81 -15.33
N THR A 69 6.64 -3.84 -16.00
CA THR A 69 7.18 -2.47 -16.06
C THR A 69 7.20 -1.82 -14.68
N VAL A 70 6.09 -1.88 -13.93
CA VAL A 70 6.02 -1.33 -12.57
C VAL A 70 7.00 -2.03 -11.63
N GLU A 71 7.09 -3.37 -11.71
CA GLU A 71 8.05 -4.15 -10.93
C GLU A 71 9.50 -3.74 -11.23
N ASN A 72 9.85 -3.59 -12.50
CA ASN A 72 11.18 -3.19 -12.91
C ASN A 72 11.52 -1.76 -12.45
N ILE A 73 10.58 -0.81 -12.55
CA ILE A 73 10.79 0.56 -12.06
C ILE A 73 11.01 0.55 -10.55
N SER A 74 10.15 -0.16 -9.80
CA SER A 74 10.25 -0.26 -8.35
C SER A 74 11.57 -0.89 -7.91
N ARG A 75 11.96 -2.02 -8.52
CA ARG A 75 13.22 -2.71 -8.24
C ARG A 75 14.43 -1.84 -8.56
N SER A 76 14.45 -1.22 -9.73
CA SER A 76 15.55 -0.34 -10.16
C SER A 76 15.70 0.85 -9.21
N HIS A 77 14.60 1.40 -8.71
CA HIS A 77 14.63 2.47 -7.73
C HIS A 77 15.25 2.01 -6.40
N VAL A 78 14.84 0.84 -5.88
CA VAL A 78 15.41 0.27 -4.65
C VAL A 78 16.92 0.02 -4.80
N GLU A 79 17.35 -0.54 -5.93
CA GLU A 79 18.78 -0.78 -6.21
C GLU A 79 19.59 0.52 -6.26
N GLN A 80 19.04 1.60 -6.84
CA GLN A 80 19.70 2.92 -6.88
C GLN A 80 19.70 3.63 -5.52
N ALA A 81 18.67 3.41 -4.71
CA ALA A 81 18.57 3.97 -3.36
C ALA A 81 19.60 3.34 -2.40
N GLN A 82 20.01 2.07 -2.62
CA GLN A 82 20.96 1.34 -1.77
C GLN A 82 22.42 1.87 -1.79
N GLY A 83 22.69 3.03 -2.38
CA GLY A 83 23.99 3.70 -2.35
C GLY A 83 23.95 5.22 -2.44
N SER A 84 22.78 5.83 -2.27
CA SER A 84 22.58 7.28 -2.47
C SER A 84 21.86 7.96 -1.32
N SER A 85 22.21 9.22 -1.08
CA SER A 85 21.55 10.15 -0.12
C SER A 85 20.21 10.67 -0.68
N TYR A 86 19.43 9.85 -1.39
CA TYR A 86 18.18 10.32 -1.98
C TYR A 86 17.21 10.73 -0.87
N PRO A 87 16.61 11.93 -0.94
CA PRO A 87 15.74 12.44 0.12
C PRO A 87 14.43 11.66 0.25
N TYR A 88 14.08 10.85 -0.76
CA TYR A 88 12.83 10.07 -0.81
C TYR A 88 13.10 8.64 -1.27
N LEU A 89 12.59 7.68 -0.52
CA LEU A 89 12.72 6.24 -0.80
C LEU A 89 11.55 5.68 -1.65
N PHE A 90 10.64 6.55 -2.11
CA PHE A 90 9.46 6.12 -2.86
C PHE A 90 9.77 5.98 -4.34
N PRO A 91 9.52 4.80 -4.94
CA PRO A 91 9.55 4.63 -6.38
C PRO A 91 8.74 5.73 -7.10
N PRO A 92 9.24 6.29 -8.22
CA PRO A 92 8.62 7.43 -8.89
C PRO A 92 7.41 6.99 -9.73
N ILE A 93 6.42 6.38 -9.09
CA ILE A 93 5.25 5.78 -9.71
C ILE A 93 3.99 6.32 -9.02
N ILE A 94 3.05 6.78 -9.83
CA ILE A 94 1.72 7.21 -9.43
C ILE A 94 0.75 6.10 -9.84
N HIS A 95 0.06 5.54 -8.84
CA HIS A 95 -0.91 4.46 -9.00
C HIS A 95 -2.32 5.02 -8.83
N GLN A 96 -3.19 4.72 -9.78
CA GLN A 96 -4.63 4.85 -9.63
C GLN A 96 -5.30 3.51 -9.94
N ILE A 97 -6.43 3.23 -9.29
CA ILE A 97 -7.14 1.96 -9.44
C ILE A 97 -8.57 2.23 -9.93
N TRP A 98 -8.94 1.55 -11.02
CA TRP A 98 -10.31 1.58 -11.56
C TRP A 98 -10.79 0.16 -11.83
N LEU A 99 -11.42 -0.43 -10.81
CA LEU A 99 -11.98 -1.78 -10.87
C LEU A 99 -13.43 -1.76 -11.34
N GLY A 100 -13.90 -2.90 -11.84
CA GLY A 100 -15.26 -3.09 -12.33
C GLY A 100 -15.35 -3.05 -13.86
N ASN A 101 -16.55 -3.40 -14.34
CA ASN A 101 -16.81 -3.64 -15.75
C ASN A 101 -17.04 -2.34 -16.54
N ARG A 102 -17.09 -1.18 -15.87
CA ARG A 102 -17.33 0.10 -16.53
C ARG A 102 -16.05 0.67 -17.16
N PRO A 103 -16.16 1.35 -18.31
CA PRO A 103 -15.04 2.10 -18.85
C PRO A 103 -14.62 3.20 -17.87
N PHE A 104 -13.36 3.63 -17.96
CA PHE A 104 -12.91 4.77 -17.17
C PHE A 104 -13.66 6.03 -17.62
N PRO A 105 -14.33 6.76 -16.72
CA PRO A 105 -15.19 7.86 -17.12
C PRO A 105 -14.38 9.11 -17.48
N SER A 106 -14.79 9.80 -18.54
CA SER A 106 -14.14 11.04 -18.99
C SER A 106 -14.19 12.15 -17.96
N SER A 107 -15.15 12.15 -17.04
CA SER A 107 -15.25 13.10 -15.91
C SER A 107 -14.04 13.05 -14.97
N PHE A 108 -13.33 11.93 -14.91
CA PHE A 108 -12.12 11.77 -14.10
C PHE A 108 -10.82 12.05 -14.87
N SER A 109 -10.91 12.47 -16.14
CA SER A 109 -9.75 12.91 -16.91
C SER A 109 -8.97 14.04 -16.22
N ARG A 110 -9.68 14.97 -15.57
CA ARG A 110 -9.07 16.05 -14.79
C ARG A 110 -8.18 15.51 -13.66
N SER A 111 -8.59 14.42 -13.00
CA SER A 111 -7.76 13.78 -11.97
C SER A 111 -6.45 13.28 -12.57
N GLN A 112 -6.55 12.41 -13.59
CA GLN A 112 -5.38 11.80 -14.23
C GLN A 112 -4.43 12.86 -14.79
N GLU A 113 -4.99 13.83 -15.51
CA GLU A 113 -4.22 14.91 -16.13
C GLU A 113 -3.51 15.77 -15.09
N SER A 114 -4.15 16.05 -13.95
CA SER A 114 -3.53 16.83 -12.88
C SER A 114 -2.28 16.16 -12.32
N PHE A 115 -2.27 14.84 -12.17
CA PHE A 115 -1.10 14.09 -11.73
C PHE A 115 -0.02 14.03 -12.82
N ARG A 116 -0.41 13.72 -14.07
CA ARG A 116 0.52 13.56 -15.19
C ARG A 116 1.23 14.87 -15.56
N THR A 117 0.50 15.97 -15.59
CA THR A 117 1.07 17.29 -15.96
C THR A 117 1.99 17.86 -14.87
N LYS A 118 1.66 17.64 -13.59
CA LYS A 118 2.45 18.19 -12.47
C LYS A 118 3.70 17.35 -12.16
N ASN A 119 3.70 16.07 -12.51
CA ASN A 119 4.76 15.11 -12.22
C ASN A 119 5.26 14.42 -13.50
N PRO A 120 5.79 15.18 -14.48
CA PRO A 120 6.23 14.64 -15.77
C PRO A 120 7.42 13.67 -15.66
N ASP A 121 8.12 13.70 -14.53
CA ASP A 121 9.25 12.86 -14.17
C ASP A 121 8.84 11.52 -13.52
N MET A 122 7.55 11.33 -13.23
CA MET A 122 7.02 10.10 -12.64
C MET A 122 6.29 9.24 -13.69
N TYR A 123 6.24 7.94 -13.43
CA TYR A 123 5.44 7.00 -14.20
C TYR A 123 3.99 7.01 -13.71
N TYR A 124 3.05 6.80 -14.62
CA TYR A 124 1.63 6.71 -14.29
C TYR A 124 1.09 5.30 -14.63
N ALA A 125 0.48 4.66 -13.62
CA ALA A 125 -0.10 3.32 -13.71
C ALA A 125 -1.58 3.33 -13.33
N LEU A 126 -2.44 2.94 -14.27
CA LEU A 126 -3.87 2.70 -14.02
C LEU A 126 -4.12 1.19 -13.94
N TRP A 127 -4.46 0.69 -12.75
CA TRP A 127 -4.73 -0.73 -12.53
C TRP A 127 -6.19 -1.08 -12.78
N ARG A 128 -6.42 -2.16 -13.53
CA ARG A 128 -7.73 -2.78 -13.76
C ARG A 128 -7.82 -4.15 -13.08
N ASP A 129 -9.00 -4.75 -13.12
CA ASP A 129 -9.32 -6.04 -12.50
C ASP A 129 -8.33 -7.14 -12.89
N ASN A 130 -7.97 -7.23 -14.17
CA ASN A 130 -7.01 -8.23 -14.66
C ASN A 130 -5.59 -7.98 -14.12
N ASP A 131 -5.18 -6.73 -13.94
CA ASP A 131 -3.85 -6.38 -13.45
C ASP A 131 -3.74 -6.74 -11.96
N ILE A 132 -4.76 -6.41 -11.16
CA ILE A 132 -4.81 -6.77 -9.74
C ILE A 132 -4.90 -8.29 -9.55
N ALA A 133 -5.68 -8.99 -10.38
CA ALA A 133 -5.71 -10.45 -10.36
C ALA A 133 -4.33 -11.05 -10.69
N CYS A 134 -3.61 -10.50 -11.68
CA CYS A 134 -2.25 -10.92 -12.00
C CYS A 134 -1.28 -10.66 -10.84
N LEU A 135 -1.34 -9.48 -10.22
CA LEU A 135 -0.54 -9.12 -9.05
C LEU A 135 -0.77 -10.13 -7.92
N ILE A 136 -2.02 -10.41 -7.56
CA ILE A 136 -2.36 -11.34 -6.49
C ILE A 136 -1.82 -12.74 -6.80
N ARG A 137 -2.06 -13.27 -8.01
CA ARG A 137 -1.55 -14.60 -8.36
C ARG A 137 -0.02 -14.71 -8.30
N ARG A 138 0.70 -13.63 -8.66
CA ARG A 138 2.17 -13.62 -8.71
C ARG A 138 2.80 -13.45 -7.32
N PHE A 139 2.30 -12.49 -6.53
CA PHE A 139 2.95 -12.09 -5.27
C PHE A 139 2.26 -12.62 -4.01
N TYR A 140 0.95 -12.85 -4.06
CA TYR A 140 0.16 -13.31 -2.91
C TYR A 140 -0.91 -14.34 -3.29
N PRO A 141 -0.54 -15.48 -3.87
CA PRO A 141 -1.52 -16.47 -4.35
C PRO A 141 -2.47 -16.96 -3.23
N VAL A 142 -2.00 -16.95 -1.97
CA VAL A 142 -2.81 -17.27 -0.79
C VAL A 142 -3.98 -16.31 -0.57
N LEU A 143 -3.89 -15.06 -1.06
CA LEU A 143 -4.98 -14.08 -0.98
C LEU A 143 -6.05 -14.30 -2.05
N ALA A 144 -5.80 -15.10 -3.10
CA ALA A 144 -6.73 -15.24 -4.22
C ALA A 144 -8.14 -15.71 -3.80
N PRO A 145 -8.31 -16.71 -2.91
CA PRO A 145 -9.63 -17.12 -2.43
C PRO A 145 -10.33 -16.03 -1.62
N VAL A 146 -9.57 -15.24 -0.85
CA VAL A 146 -10.11 -14.12 -0.06
C VAL A 146 -10.55 -13.00 -0.99
N TYR A 147 -9.72 -12.63 -1.95
CA TYR A 147 -10.05 -11.60 -2.94
C TYR A 147 -11.31 -11.97 -3.74
N ALA A 148 -11.42 -13.22 -4.19
CA ALA A 148 -12.61 -13.73 -4.88
C ALA A 148 -13.86 -13.82 -3.99
N LYS A 149 -13.71 -13.83 -2.66
CA LYS A 149 -14.83 -13.82 -1.71
C LYS A 149 -15.43 -12.42 -1.52
N ILE A 150 -14.61 -11.36 -1.65
CA ILE A 150 -15.05 -9.98 -1.49
C ILE A 150 -15.80 -9.55 -2.76
N THR A 151 -17.10 -9.27 -2.63
CA THR A 151 -17.97 -8.91 -3.75
C THR A 151 -18.11 -7.40 -3.96
N ARG A 152 -17.85 -6.60 -2.91
CA ARG A 152 -17.96 -5.13 -2.97
C ARG A 152 -16.70 -4.52 -3.60
N VAL A 153 -16.88 -3.82 -4.72
CA VAL A 153 -15.79 -3.18 -5.49
C VAL A 153 -15.01 -2.16 -4.66
N ALA A 154 -15.67 -1.44 -3.74
CA ALA A 154 -14.99 -0.52 -2.83
C ALA A 154 -13.94 -1.25 -1.97
N THR A 155 -14.34 -2.37 -1.34
CA THR A 155 -13.46 -3.18 -0.49
C THR A 155 -12.32 -3.83 -1.29
N THR A 156 -12.58 -4.29 -2.52
CA THR A 156 -11.50 -4.82 -3.37
C THR A 156 -10.53 -3.72 -3.80
N SER A 157 -11.01 -2.50 -4.07
CA SER A 157 -10.18 -1.32 -4.37
C SER A 157 -9.31 -0.90 -3.17
N ASP A 158 -9.85 -0.98 -1.95
CA ASP A 158 -9.12 -0.73 -0.71
C ASP A 158 -8.02 -1.79 -0.48
N LEU A 159 -8.31 -3.07 -0.66
CA LEU A 159 -7.27 -4.11 -0.56
C LEU A 159 -6.21 -3.96 -1.68
N ALA A 160 -6.64 -3.64 -2.89
CA ALA A 160 -5.76 -3.51 -4.04
C ALA A 160 -4.74 -2.38 -3.88
N ARG A 161 -5.13 -1.21 -3.33
CA ARG A 161 -4.17 -0.10 -3.13
C ARG A 161 -3.10 -0.45 -2.10
N TYR A 162 -3.46 -1.16 -1.03
CA TYR A 162 -2.47 -1.62 -0.05
C TYR A 162 -1.52 -2.63 -0.67
N LEU A 163 -2.02 -3.58 -1.48
CA LEU A 163 -1.19 -4.54 -2.20
C LEU A 163 -0.24 -3.88 -3.19
N VAL A 164 -0.74 -2.94 -4.00
CA VAL A 164 0.09 -2.20 -4.97
C VAL A 164 1.22 -1.46 -4.26
N LEU A 165 0.91 -0.71 -3.19
CA LEU A 165 1.93 0.01 -2.42
C LEU A 165 2.88 -0.93 -1.69
N TYR A 166 2.39 -2.04 -1.13
CA TYR A 166 3.24 -3.00 -0.44
C TYR A 166 4.22 -3.70 -1.39
N VAL A 167 3.80 -4.03 -2.61
CA VAL A 167 4.70 -4.69 -3.58
C VAL A 167 5.63 -3.69 -4.26
N PHE A 168 5.10 -2.55 -4.71
CA PHE A 168 5.81 -1.67 -5.63
C PHE A 168 6.20 -0.33 -5.02
N GLY A 169 5.74 0.00 -3.82
CA GLY A 169 5.89 1.34 -3.26
C GLY A 169 5.23 2.41 -4.11
N GLY A 170 5.74 3.63 -4.02
CA GLY A 170 5.29 4.78 -4.82
C GLY A 170 4.13 5.51 -4.17
N PHE A 171 3.31 6.16 -4.99
CA PHE A 171 2.21 7.02 -4.56
C PHE A 171 0.90 6.50 -5.12
N TYR A 172 -0.05 6.21 -4.26
CA TYR A 172 -1.42 5.89 -4.63
C TYR A 172 -2.31 7.11 -4.50
N SER A 173 -3.25 7.28 -5.43
CA SER A 173 -4.36 8.21 -5.26
C SER A 173 -5.66 7.70 -5.92
N ASP A 174 -6.80 7.99 -5.32
CA ASP A 174 -8.12 7.68 -5.88
C ASP A 174 -8.35 8.43 -7.20
N THR A 175 -9.12 7.84 -8.11
CA THR A 175 -9.39 8.40 -9.45
C THR A 175 -10.22 9.68 -9.43
N ASP A 176 -10.83 10.02 -8.30
CA ASP A 176 -11.59 11.25 -8.04
C ASP A 176 -10.83 12.22 -7.11
N THR A 177 -9.50 12.23 -7.20
CA THR A 177 -8.62 13.21 -6.54
C THR A 177 -7.94 14.12 -7.56
N VAL A 178 -7.68 15.38 -7.18
CA VAL A 178 -6.93 16.32 -8.02
C VAL A 178 -5.61 16.67 -7.35
N CYS A 179 -4.52 16.43 -8.06
CA CYS A 179 -3.19 16.87 -7.66
C CYS A 179 -3.11 18.39 -7.81
N LEU A 180 -3.01 19.11 -6.69
CA LEU A 180 -2.95 20.58 -6.66
C LEU A 180 -1.51 21.07 -6.77
N GLN A 181 -0.56 20.33 -6.24
CA GLN A 181 0.87 20.63 -6.32
C GLN A 181 1.67 19.40 -6.78
N PRO A 182 2.77 19.59 -7.53
CA PRO A 182 3.71 18.50 -7.81
C PRO A 182 4.13 17.78 -6.52
N ILE A 183 4.22 16.45 -6.56
CA ILE A 183 4.55 15.59 -5.41
C ILE A 183 5.89 15.98 -4.79
N ARG A 184 6.87 16.40 -5.61
CA ARG A 184 8.17 16.91 -5.12
C ARG A 184 8.07 18.15 -4.21
N LYS A 185 6.93 18.83 -4.19
CA LYS A 185 6.65 19.99 -3.32
C LYS A 185 5.83 19.61 -2.08
N TRP A 186 5.34 18.38 -1.99
CA TRP A 186 4.60 17.93 -0.82
C TRP A 186 5.52 17.95 0.40
N PRO A 187 5.03 18.38 1.57
CA PRO A 187 5.88 18.57 2.72
C PRO A 187 6.30 17.21 3.29
N MET A 188 7.53 16.80 3.00
CA MET A 188 8.09 15.50 3.39
C MET A 188 9.20 15.70 4.41
N LEU A 189 9.31 14.78 5.37
CA LEU A 189 10.40 14.78 6.36
C LEU A 189 11.44 13.71 5.99
N GLU A 190 12.71 13.97 6.32
CA GLU A 190 13.77 12.98 6.17
C GLU A 190 13.44 11.70 6.96
N GLY A 191 13.77 10.54 6.39
CA GLY A 191 13.46 9.23 6.99
C GLY A 191 12.03 8.72 6.73
N THR A 192 11.21 9.46 5.99
CA THR A 192 9.86 9.01 5.59
C THR A 192 9.93 7.76 4.70
N GLN A 193 9.33 6.66 5.17
CA GLN A 193 9.15 5.40 4.42
C GLN A 193 7.69 5.00 4.18
N ALA A 194 6.75 5.68 4.85
CA ALA A 194 5.34 5.67 4.46
C ALA A 194 4.74 7.05 4.72
N MET A 195 3.73 7.41 3.93
CA MET A 195 2.98 8.65 4.11
C MET A 195 1.49 8.37 4.05
N VAL A 196 0.79 8.91 5.05
CA VAL A 196 -0.67 8.99 5.10
C VAL A 196 -1.08 10.43 5.39
N GLY A 197 -2.36 10.77 5.20
CA GLY A 197 -2.90 12.05 5.61
C GLY A 197 -4.14 11.90 6.48
N LEU A 198 -4.45 12.93 7.27
CA LEU A 198 -5.72 12.99 7.97
C LEU A 198 -6.84 13.32 6.97
N GLU A 199 -7.92 12.57 7.03
CA GLU A 199 -9.18 12.83 6.31
C GLU A 199 -10.18 13.57 7.20
N ALA A 200 -10.18 13.28 8.49
CA ALA A 200 -11.07 13.92 9.45
C ALA A 200 -10.44 14.01 10.83
N GLU A 201 -10.78 15.08 11.55
CA GLU A 201 -10.33 15.38 12.90
C GLU A 201 -11.49 16.04 13.65
N PHE A 202 -12.13 15.28 14.53
CA PHE A 202 -13.33 15.69 15.28
C PHE A 202 -13.12 15.59 16.80
N SER A 203 -11.88 15.66 17.29
CA SER A 203 -11.55 15.56 18.73
C SER A 203 -12.30 16.57 19.59
N HIS A 204 -12.63 17.74 19.03
CA HIS A 204 -13.32 18.82 19.70
C HIS A 204 -14.76 19.05 19.22
N VAL A 205 -15.32 18.10 18.45
CA VAL A 205 -16.68 18.20 17.93
C VAL A 205 -17.59 17.24 18.71
N PRO A 206 -18.61 17.76 19.43
CA PRO A 206 -19.60 16.90 20.09
C PRO A 206 -20.44 16.17 19.03
N ASN A 207 -20.92 14.97 19.37
CA ASN A 207 -21.75 14.12 18.49
C ASN A 207 -21.09 13.80 17.14
N TRP A 208 -19.76 13.68 17.10
CA TRP A 208 -19.02 13.30 15.89
C TRP A 208 -19.47 11.96 15.31
N GLN A 209 -20.08 11.09 16.12
CA GLN A 209 -20.63 9.80 15.72
C GLN A 209 -21.79 9.92 14.71
N ASP A 210 -22.43 11.09 14.62
CA ASP A 210 -23.47 11.36 13.63
C ASP A 210 -22.89 11.75 12.24
N MET A 211 -21.57 11.90 12.14
CA MET A 211 -20.87 12.23 10.90
C MET A 211 -20.65 10.99 10.02
N ILE A 212 -20.30 11.20 8.75
CA ILE A 212 -20.08 10.11 7.77
C ILE A 212 -18.80 9.29 8.01
N VAL A 213 -17.96 9.69 8.97
CA VAL A 213 -16.71 9.00 9.32
C VAL A 213 -16.95 7.96 10.40
N VAL A 214 -16.08 6.94 10.45
CA VAL A 214 -16.19 5.85 11.43
C VAL A 214 -15.18 5.94 12.56
N ARG A 215 -14.28 6.92 12.52
CA ARG A 215 -13.33 7.23 13.59
C ARG A 215 -13.31 8.75 13.83
N GLN A 216 -13.14 9.15 15.09
CA GLN A 216 -13.12 10.57 15.48
C GLN A 216 -11.93 11.32 14.84
N ILE A 217 -10.77 10.66 14.79
CA ILE A 217 -9.66 11.04 13.92
C ILE A 217 -9.55 9.92 12.89
N GLN A 218 -9.67 10.25 11.61
CA GLN A 218 -9.64 9.29 10.51
C GLN A 218 -8.50 9.61 9.55
N VAL A 219 -7.77 8.57 9.17
CA VAL A 219 -6.72 8.64 8.15
C VAL A 219 -7.35 8.41 6.77
N SER A 220 -6.95 9.22 5.80
CA SER A 220 -7.33 9.08 4.41
C SER A 220 -6.77 7.79 3.82
N VAL A 221 -7.62 7.06 3.10
CA VAL A 221 -7.19 5.93 2.27
C VAL A 221 -7.15 6.27 0.78
N TRP A 222 -7.55 7.50 0.42
CA TRP A 222 -7.66 7.97 -0.96
C TRP A 222 -6.35 8.57 -1.49
N THR A 223 -5.35 8.82 -0.64
CA THR A 223 -3.97 9.13 -1.04
C THR A 223 -3.00 8.58 -0.02
N LEU A 224 -2.02 7.81 -0.48
CA LEU A 224 -1.09 7.06 0.35
C LEU A 224 0.25 6.98 -0.38
N ALA A 225 1.36 6.91 0.34
CA ALA A 225 2.66 6.61 -0.27
C ALA A 225 3.49 5.67 0.60
N SER A 226 4.39 4.92 -0.03
CA SER A 226 5.19 3.91 0.67
C SER A 226 6.47 3.57 -0.07
N THR A 227 7.47 3.14 0.67
CA THR A 227 8.49 2.23 0.14
C THR A 227 7.88 0.85 -0.09
N PRO A 228 8.42 0.04 -1.01
CA PRO A 228 8.06 -1.36 -1.10
C PRO A 228 8.29 -2.07 0.26
N LEU A 229 7.41 -3.01 0.58
CA LEU A 229 7.45 -3.89 1.76
C LEU A 229 7.30 -3.19 3.13
N HIS A 230 6.82 -1.95 3.17
CA HIS A 230 6.65 -1.23 4.43
C HIS A 230 5.67 -1.97 5.39
N PRO A 231 6.03 -2.16 6.68
CA PRO A 231 5.26 -3.01 7.60
C PRO A 231 3.82 -2.55 7.87
N LEU A 232 3.53 -1.24 7.78
CA LEU A 232 2.17 -0.70 7.89
C LEU A 232 1.21 -1.38 6.89
N PHE A 233 1.57 -1.42 5.61
CA PHE A 233 0.72 -1.99 4.57
C PHE A 233 0.69 -3.51 4.66
N GLY A 234 1.81 -4.15 5.01
CA GLY A 234 1.84 -5.59 5.29
C GLY A 234 0.89 -5.99 6.41
N SER A 235 0.83 -5.20 7.49
CA SER A 235 -0.08 -5.40 8.63
C SER A 235 -1.54 -5.21 8.22
N ALA A 236 -1.84 -4.16 7.44
CA ALA A 236 -3.18 -3.94 6.90
C ALA A 236 -3.66 -5.13 6.06
N ILE A 237 -2.85 -5.56 5.09
CA ILE A 237 -3.14 -6.71 4.21
C ILE A 237 -3.34 -7.99 5.02
N HIS A 238 -2.45 -8.26 5.97
CA HIS A 238 -2.51 -9.47 6.78
C HIS A 238 -3.79 -9.52 7.63
N GLY A 239 -4.15 -8.42 8.30
CA GLY A 239 -5.37 -8.41 9.11
C GLY A 239 -6.65 -8.48 8.26
N ILE A 240 -6.69 -7.83 7.09
CA ILE A 240 -7.80 -8.00 6.12
C ILE A 240 -7.90 -9.45 5.70
N PHE A 241 -6.77 -10.09 5.37
CA PHE A 241 -6.74 -11.50 4.99
C PHE A 241 -7.30 -12.40 6.10
N VAL A 242 -6.84 -12.24 7.33
CA VAL A 242 -7.30 -13.05 8.48
C VAL A 242 -8.79 -12.83 8.75
N ASN A 243 -9.24 -11.58 8.78
CA ASN A 243 -10.62 -11.22 9.06
C ASN A 243 -11.55 -11.75 7.96
N CYS A 244 -11.21 -11.47 6.70
CA CYS A 244 -11.99 -11.95 5.58
C CYS A 244 -11.96 -13.48 5.48
N THR A 245 -10.88 -14.17 5.82
CA THR A 245 -10.83 -15.64 5.82
C THR A 245 -11.85 -16.24 6.79
N ARG A 246 -11.96 -15.69 8.00
CA ARG A 246 -12.83 -16.19 9.08
C ARG A 246 -14.31 -15.97 8.85
N LEU A 247 -14.68 -14.97 8.04
CA LEU A 247 -16.07 -14.57 7.83
C LEU A 247 -16.69 -15.26 6.61
N SER A 248 -17.98 -15.58 6.69
CA SER A 248 -18.76 -16.00 5.51
C SER A 248 -18.93 -14.82 4.54
N ARG A 249 -19.25 -15.13 3.27
CA ARG A 249 -19.52 -14.09 2.26
C ARG A 249 -20.68 -13.18 2.70
N GLU A 250 -21.79 -13.79 3.13
CA GLU A 250 -22.98 -13.06 3.59
C GLU A 250 -22.66 -12.10 4.74
N LYS A 251 -21.84 -12.55 5.71
CA LYS A 251 -21.43 -11.70 6.83
C LYS A 251 -20.55 -10.53 6.37
N LEU A 252 -19.64 -10.75 5.43
CA LEU A 252 -18.83 -9.69 4.84
C LEU A 252 -19.68 -8.66 4.07
N GLU A 253 -20.71 -9.13 3.36
CA GLU A 253 -21.62 -8.27 2.59
C GLU A 253 -22.46 -7.36 3.50
N GLY A 254 -22.85 -7.87 4.67
CA GLY A 254 -23.60 -7.11 5.69
C GLY A 254 -22.77 -6.12 6.50
N MET A 255 -21.44 -6.13 6.38
CA MET A 255 -20.56 -5.19 7.09
C MET A 255 -20.43 -3.85 6.36
N ASP A 256 -20.13 -2.80 7.11
CA ASP A 256 -19.70 -1.52 6.55
C ASP A 256 -18.33 -1.69 5.86
N VAL A 257 -18.20 -1.20 4.63
CA VAL A 257 -16.94 -1.25 3.86
C VAL A 257 -15.82 -0.49 4.55
N MET A 258 -16.16 0.58 5.27
CA MET A 258 -15.20 1.40 6.00
C MET A 258 -14.52 0.61 7.13
N GLU A 259 -15.18 -0.44 7.64
CA GLU A 259 -14.69 -1.30 8.73
C GLU A 259 -13.98 -2.58 8.24
N VAL A 260 -14.13 -2.95 6.96
CA VAL A 260 -13.52 -4.18 6.43
C VAL A 260 -12.09 -3.93 5.92
N ALA A 261 -11.95 -2.96 5.01
CA ALA A 261 -10.66 -2.58 4.41
C ALA A 261 -10.54 -1.06 4.19
N GLY A 262 -11.62 -0.31 4.39
CA GLY A 262 -11.66 1.12 4.19
C GLY A 262 -11.01 1.93 5.33
N PRO A 263 -11.36 3.21 5.44
CA PRO A 263 -10.62 4.14 6.29
C PRO A 263 -10.70 3.84 7.78
N GLY A 264 -11.79 3.25 8.29
CA GLY A 264 -11.87 2.86 9.71
C GLY A 264 -10.84 1.79 10.07
N TYR A 265 -10.82 0.71 9.30
CA TYR A 265 -9.85 -0.37 9.47
C TYR A 265 -8.40 0.12 9.31
N PHE A 266 -8.13 0.94 8.29
CA PHE A 266 -6.78 1.42 8.04
C PHE A 266 -6.33 2.44 9.09
N THR A 267 -7.24 3.28 9.61
CA THR A 267 -6.97 4.18 10.73
C THR A 267 -6.53 3.40 11.96
N ASP A 268 -7.22 2.32 12.31
CA ASP A 268 -6.83 1.46 13.45
C ASP A 268 -5.45 0.82 13.23
N THR A 269 -5.16 0.42 11.99
CA THR A 269 -3.83 -0.12 11.61
C THR A 269 -2.74 0.94 11.79
N VAL A 270 -3.00 2.18 11.38
CA VAL A 270 -2.06 3.31 11.57
C VAL A 270 -1.83 3.58 13.05
N PHE A 271 -2.89 3.63 13.86
CA PHE A 271 -2.74 3.81 15.32
C PHE A 271 -1.94 2.68 15.96
N HIS A 272 -2.17 1.43 15.55
CA HIS A 272 -1.38 0.29 16.03
C HIS A 272 0.10 0.44 15.66
N TYR A 273 0.41 0.87 14.42
CA TYR A 273 1.78 1.14 13.99
C TYR A 273 2.42 2.26 14.81
N MET A 274 1.73 3.39 14.96
CA MET A 274 2.19 4.53 15.76
C MET A 274 2.43 4.17 17.23
N HIS A 275 1.62 3.27 17.79
CA HIS A 275 1.77 2.83 19.17
C HIS A 275 3.11 2.12 19.42
N ALA A 276 3.64 1.40 18.43
CA ALA A 276 4.98 0.80 18.51
C ALA A 276 6.11 1.84 18.69
N PHE A 277 5.83 3.11 18.36
CA PHE A 277 6.74 4.25 18.53
C PHE A 277 6.32 5.19 19.68
N GLY A 278 5.44 4.72 20.58
CA GLY A 278 4.98 5.50 21.74
C GLY A 278 4.04 6.66 21.39
N ALA A 279 3.45 6.66 20.20
CA ALA A 279 2.48 7.66 19.77
C ALA A 279 1.04 7.12 19.80
N GLY A 280 0.07 8.01 19.83
CA GLY A 280 -1.34 7.67 19.82
C GLY A 280 -2.24 8.86 19.50
N TYR A 281 -3.49 8.78 19.94
CA TYR A 281 -4.53 9.77 19.64
C TYR A 281 -4.12 11.22 19.91
N ALA A 282 -3.52 11.48 21.08
CA ALA A 282 -3.12 12.84 21.49
C ALA A 282 -2.08 13.47 20.55
N ASN A 283 -1.34 12.66 19.78
CA ASN A 283 -0.36 13.16 18.83
C ASN A 283 -0.98 13.60 17.50
N LEU A 284 -2.21 13.14 17.18
CA LEU A 284 -2.91 13.49 15.94
C LEU A 284 -4.02 14.54 16.13
N SER A 285 -4.57 14.65 17.34
CA SER A 285 -5.54 15.70 17.69
C SER A 285 -4.93 17.08 17.44
N GLY A 286 -5.58 17.89 16.60
CA GLY A 286 -5.08 19.24 16.26
C GLY A 286 -3.76 19.28 15.49
N LEU A 287 -3.40 18.21 14.77
CA LEU A 287 -2.16 18.15 13.99
C LEU A 287 -2.08 19.29 12.96
N SER A 288 -1.13 20.20 13.15
CA SER A 288 -0.96 21.41 12.33
C SER A 288 0.27 21.39 11.41
N ARG A 289 1.13 20.38 11.54
CA ARG A 289 2.32 20.20 10.69
C ARG A 289 2.57 18.73 10.40
N PRO A 290 3.19 18.41 9.25
CA PRO A 290 3.63 17.05 8.97
C PRO A 290 4.48 16.53 10.13
N THR A 291 4.18 15.33 10.61
CA THR A 291 4.85 14.74 11.77
C THR A 291 5.19 13.30 11.49
N LEU A 292 6.43 12.92 11.81
CA LEU A 292 6.96 11.57 11.62
C LEU A 292 6.79 10.76 12.91
N PHE A 293 6.28 9.54 12.78
CA PHE A 293 6.16 8.54 13.85
C PHE A 293 6.93 7.29 13.43
N GLY A 294 8.14 7.13 13.95
CA GLY A 294 9.10 6.18 13.37
C GLY A 294 9.52 6.65 11.98
N ASP A 295 9.07 5.95 10.95
CA ASP A 295 9.24 6.24 9.52
C ASP A 295 7.90 6.52 8.80
N LEU A 296 6.79 6.59 9.55
CA LEU A 296 5.47 6.97 9.03
C LEU A 296 5.26 8.48 9.15
N LEU A 297 5.15 9.17 8.02
CA LEU A 297 4.75 10.56 7.96
C LEU A 297 3.23 10.68 7.94
N VAL A 298 2.67 11.45 8.88
CA VAL A 298 1.26 11.82 8.88
C VAL A 298 1.12 13.27 8.47
N GLN A 299 0.39 13.50 7.37
CA GLN A 299 0.07 14.81 6.85
C GLN A 299 -1.15 15.41 7.55
N PRO A 300 -1.13 16.72 7.88
CA PRO A 300 -2.26 17.39 8.51
C PRO A 300 -3.41 17.60 7.51
N LEU A 301 -4.60 17.84 8.05
CA LEU A 301 -5.86 17.93 7.29
C LEU A 301 -5.83 18.97 6.15
N HIS A 302 -5.13 20.10 6.34
CA HIS A 302 -5.06 21.16 5.33
C HIS A 302 -4.18 20.82 4.12
N VAL A 303 -3.27 19.86 4.23
CA VAL A 303 -2.47 19.35 3.09
C VAL A 303 -3.34 18.40 2.24
N PHE A 304 -4.22 17.64 2.90
CA PHE A 304 -5.11 16.61 2.33
C PHE A 304 -6.56 17.10 2.33
N ARG A 305 -6.88 18.07 1.45
CA ARG A 305 -8.17 18.78 1.54
C ARG A 305 -9.34 17.94 1.04
N TRP A 306 -10.40 17.96 1.83
CA TRP A 306 -11.76 17.68 1.38
C TRP A 306 -12.48 19.01 1.09
N GLU A 307 -13.19 19.09 -0.04
CA GLU A 307 -14.21 20.12 -0.34
C GLU A 307 -13.74 21.58 -0.34
N GLY A 308 -12.43 21.83 -0.50
CA GLY A 308 -11.92 23.19 -0.55
C GLY A 308 -11.99 23.94 0.79
N ARG A 309 -11.92 23.22 1.92
CA ARG A 309 -11.73 23.83 3.26
C ARG A 309 -10.26 23.99 3.61
N GLY A 310 -9.85 25.14 4.16
CA GLY A 310 -8.45 25.47 4.49
C GLY A 310 -7.79 26.42 3.46
N PRO A 311 -6.56 26.88 3.67
CA PRO A 311 -5.85 27.73 2.71
C PRO A 311 -5.51 26.94 1.44
N GLU A 312 -5.75 27.54 0.27
CA GLU A 312 -5.49 26.88 -1.02
C GLU A 312 -4.00 26.69 -1.31
N GLU A 313 -3.16 27.57 -0.77
CA GLU A 313 -1.71 27.58 -1.00
C GLU A 313 -0.97 26.43 -0.32
N GLU A 314 -1.51 25.88 0.76
CA GLU A 314 -0.92 24.76 1.52
C GLU A 314 -1.41 23.39 1.03
N ALA A 315 -2.46 23.39 0.22
CA ALA A 315 -3.10 22.20 -0.27
C ALA A 315 -2.26 21.48 -1.33
N CYS A 316 -1.91 20.22 -1.07
CA CYS A 316 -1.17 19.41 -2.03
C CYS A 316 -2.10 18.58 -2.93
N ILE A 317 -3.25 18.19 -2.37
CA ILE A 317 -4.21 17.32 -3.02
C ILE A 317 -5.64 17.62 -2.54
N GLN A 318 -6.60 17.38 -3.42
CA GLN A 318 -8.02 17.54 -3.11
C GLN A 318 -8.81 16.30 -3.51
N HIS A 319 -9.63 15.79 -2.59
CA HIS A 319 -10.60 14.75 -2.90
C HIS A 319 -11.93 15.38 -3.39
N LEU A 320 -12.45 14.92 -4.52
CA LEU A 320 -13.67 15.45 -5.14
C LEU A 320 -14.95 14.78 -4.62
N PHE A 321 -14.84 13.68 -3.89
CA PHE A 321 -15.97 12.87 -3.41
C PHE A 321 -16.98 12.56 -4.53
N GLY A 322 -16.46 12.26 -5.73
CA GLY A 322 -17.26 11.91 -6.89
C GLY A 322 -18.04 10.60 -6.72
N GLN A 323 -17.88 9.94 -5.55
CA GLN A 323 -18.41 8.62 -5.22
C GLN A 323 -17.99 7.63 -6.32
N SER A 324 -16.73 7.72 -6.75
CA SER A 324 -16.20 7.00 -7.90
C SER A 324 -16.47 5.50 -7.85
N TRP A 325 -16.55 4.93 -6.64
CA TRP A 325 -16.93 3.54 -6.37
C TRP A 325 -18.40 3.18 -6.68
N ARG A 326 -19.35 4.14 -6.62
CA ARG A 326 -20.77 3.90 -6.98
C ARG A 326 -20.98 3.76 -8.49
N TRP A 327 -20.01 4.19 -9.27
CA TRP A 327 -20.05 4.17 -10.73
C TRP A 327 -19.31 2.96 -11.34
N ARG A 328 -18.90 1.98 -10.53
CA ARG A 328 -18.08 0.82 -10.93
C ARG A 328 -18.91 -0.45 -11.07
#